data_AF-A0A8E2BAS5-F1
#
_entry.id   AF-A0A8E2BAS5-F1
#
_cell.length_a   1.000
_cell.length_b   1.000
_cell.length_c   1.000
_cell.angle_alpha   90.00
_cell.angle_beta   90.00
_cell.angle_gamma   90.00
#
_symmetry.space_group_name_H-M   'P 1'
#
loop_
_entity.id
_entity.type
_entity.pdbx_description
1 polymer ?
#
loop_
_entity_poly.entity_id
_entity_poly.type
_entity_poly.pdbx_seq_one_letter_code
_entity_poly.pdbx_strand_id
1 'polypeptide(L)'
;RGCQYTSAQFGDLAEDLDVRLSVGRKGQCWDNAVAESFFATIKKELIDRRGWPTRVAAHKAIFGYIEGWYNTRRLHSSLGYLSPNTYEATHRVA
;
A
#
# COMPACT_ATOMS: atom_id res chain seq x y z
N ARG A 1 -16.54 -6.27 -2.41
CA ARG A 1 -15.74 -6.35 -3.65
C ARG A 1 -16.06 -5.12 -4.46
N GLY A 2 -15.05 -4.37 -4.91
CA GLY A 2 -15.25 -3.21 -5.75
C GLY A 2 -15.46 -3.63 -7.20
N CYS A 3 -16.36 -2.97 -7.92
CA CYS A 3 -16.68 -3.27 -9.32
C CYS A 3 -15.45 -3.19 -10.25
N GLN A 4 -14.48 -2.34 -9.91
CA GLN A 4 -13.23 -2.17 -10.66
C GLN A 4 -12.40 -3.46 -10.69
N TYR A 5 -12.23 -4.10 -9.52
CA TYR A 5 -11.42 -5.33 -9.37
C TYR A 5 -12.13 -6.61 -9.84
N THR A 6 -13.41 -6.51 -10.23
CA THR A 6 -14.18 -7.62 -10.80
C THR A 6 -14.64 -7.33 -12.24
N SER A 7 -14.08 -6.28 -12.85
CA SER A 7 -14.38 -5.93 -14.24
C SER A 7 -13.69 -6.89 -15.21
N ALA A 8 -14.28 -7.09 -16.39
CA ALA A 8 -13.68 -7.91 -17.44
C ALA A 8 -12.29 -7.37 -17.83
N GLN A 9 -12.18 -6.05 -18.03
CA GLN A 9 -10.91 -5.39 -18.37
C GLN A 9 -9.78 -5.69 -17.38
N PHE A 10 -10.09 -5.75 -16.08
CA PHE A 10 -9.09 -6.09 -15.06
C PHE A 10 -8.76 -7.58 -15.04
N GLY A 11 -9.73 -8.44 -15.34
CA GLY A 11 -9.53 -9.88 -15.51
C GLY A 11 -8.62 -10.20 -16.70
N ASP A 12 -8.92 -9.62 -17.86
CA ASP A 12 -8.17 -9.82 -19.11
C ASP A 12 -6.71 -9.39 -18.92
N LEU A 13 -6.47 -8.21 -18.32
CA LEU A 13 -5.12 -7.73 -18.01
C LEU A 13 -4.36 -8.67 -17.06
N ALA A 14 -5.05 -9.26 -16.09
CA ALA A 14 -4.42 -10.17 -15.14
C ALA A 14 -4.02 -11.49 -15.82
N GLU A 15 -4.84 -11.98 -16.75
CA GLU A 15 -4.52 -13.15 -17.57
C GLU A 15 -3.32 -12.87 -18.49
N ASP A 16 -3.29 -11.71 -19.17
CA ASP A 16 -2.18 -11.29 -20.02
C ASP A 16 -0.83 -11.19 -19.28
N LEU A 17 -0.87 -10.89 -17.98
CA LEU A 17 0.31 -10.75 -17.12
C LEU A 17 0.63 -12.03 -16.32
N ASP A 18 -0.08 -13.13 -16.53
CA ASP A 18 0.02 -14.38 -15.75
C ASP A 18 -0.14 -14.16 -14.22
N VAL A 19 -1.03 -13.23 -13.86
CA VAL A 19 -1.33 -12.86 -12.47
C VAL A 19 -2.63 -13.52 -12.02
N ARG A 20 -2.53 -14.41 -11.03
CA ARG A 20 -3.72 -14.98 -10.38
C ARG A 20 -4.40 -13.96 -9.46
N LEU A 21 -5.61 -13.54 -9.83
CA LEU A 21 -6.44 -12.66 -8.99
C LEU A 21 -6.91 -13.38 -7.72
N SER A 22 -6.34 -13.02 -6.57
CA SER A 22 -6.84 -13.44 -5.26
C SER A 22 -8.00 -12.54 -4.82
N VAL A 23 -9.20 -12.85 -5.31
CA VAL A 23 -10.41 -12.20 -4.84
C VAL A 23 -10.93 -12.96 -3.61
N GLY A 24 -10.58 -12.46 -2.41
CA GLY A 24 -10.96 -13.08 -1.12
C GLY A 24 -12.47 -13.29 -0.95
N ARG A 25 -12.86 -14.28 -0.13
CA ARG A 25 -14.28 -14.56 0.17
C ARG A 25 -14.92 -13.36 0.86
N LYS A 26 -16.21 -13.09 0.59
CA LYS A 26 -16.96 -12.05 1.30
C LYS A 26 -16.90 -12.33 2.82
N GLY A 27 -16.44 -11.36 3.60
CA GLY A 27 -16.34 -11.45 5.06
C GLY A 27 -14.97 -11.81 5.63
N GLN A 28 -13.91 -11.95 4.81
CA GLN A 28 -12.54 -12.08 5.32
C GLN A 28 -11.90 -10.70 5.47
N CYS A 29 -11.74 -10.22 6.71
CA CYS A 29 -11.15 -8.92 7.02
C CYS A 29 -9.62 -8.93 7.01
N TRP A 30 -8.99 -10.10 7.16
CA TRP A 30 -7.54 -10.25 7.25
C TRP A 30 -6.81 -9.73 6.01
N ASP A 31 -7.37 -10.00 4.82
CA ASP A 31 -6.79 -9.53 3.54
C ASP A 31 -6.75 -8.00 3.45
N ASN A 32 -7.69 -7.30 4.07
CA ASN A 32 -7.75 -5.83 4.03
C ASN A 32 -7.04 -5.17 5.23
N ALA A 33 -6.83 -5.89 6.33
CA ALA A 33 -6.33 -5.32 7.58
C ALA A 33 -4.96 -4.63 7.40
N VAL A 34 -4.07 -5.21 6.59
CA VAL A 34 -2.75 -4.63 6.31
C VAL A 34 -2.89 -3.30 5.56
N ALA A 35 -3.73 -3.26 4.53
CA ALA A 35 -4.00 -2.04 3.76
C ALA A 35 -4.68 -0.98 4.63
N GLU A 36 -5.66 -1.36 5.45
CA GLU A 36 -6.34 -0.45 6.39
C GLU A 36 -5.36 0.16 7.40
N SER A 37 -4.44 -0.62 7.96
CA SER A 37 -3.41 -0.13 8.87
C SER A 37 -2.49 0.90 8.20
N PHE A 38 -2.09 0.64 6.94
CA PHE A 38 -1.32 1.61 6.16
C PHE A 38 -2.10 2.91 5.93
N PHE A 39 -3.35 2.81 5.48
CA PHE A 39 -4.18 3.99 5.21
C PHE A 39 -4.47 4.81 6.47
N ALA A 40 -4.69 4.17 7.61
CA ALA A 40 -4.85 4.85 8.88
C ALA A 40 -3.58 5.63 9.25
N THR A 41 -2.41 5.04 9.00
CA THR A 41 -1.10 5.63 9.30
C THR A 41 -0.83 6.87 8.44
N ILE A 42 -0.91 6.75 7.11
CA ILE A 42 -0.64 7.88 6.21
C ILE A 42 -1.64 9.02 6.40
N LYS A 43 -2.91 8.72 6.71
CA LYS A 43 -3.90 9.75 7.01
C LYS A 43 -3.50 10.55 8.25
N LYS A 44 -3.20 9.86 9.35
CA LYS A 44 -2.80 10.46 10.62
C LYS A 44 -1.48 11.24 10.54
N GLU A 45 -0.50 10.71 9.81
CA GLU A 45 0.86 11.26 9.77
C GLU A 45 1.03 12.34 8.71
N LEU A 46 0.29 12.28 7.59
CA LEU A 46 0.44 13.20 6.46
C LEU A 46 -0.84 13.95 6.10
N ILE A 47 -1.93 13.23 5.79
CA ILE A 47 -3.10 13.83 5.13
C ILE A 47 -3.84 14.78 6.06
N ASP A 48 -4.10 14.36 7.30
CA ASP A 48 -4.95 15.07 8.26
C ASP A 48 -4.19 16.18 9.00
N ARG A 49 -2.88 16.32 8.76
CA ARG A 49 -2.02 17.33 9.42
C ARG A 49 -2.19 18.72 8.84
N ARG A 50 -2.64 18.85 7.59
CA ARG A 50 -2.80 20.13 6.89
C ARG A 50 -3.77 20.03 5.73
N GLY A 51 -4.38 21.16 5.37
CA GLY A 51 -5.10 21.30 4.11
C GLY A 51 -4.17 21.23 2.90
N TRP A 52 -4.68 20.70 1.79
CA TRP A 52 -3.94 20.58 0.54
C TRP A 52 -4.52 21.55 -0.50
N PRO A 53 -3.73 22.52 -1.01
CA PRO A 53 -4.25 23.54 -1.92
C PRO A 53 -4.60 22.98 -3.30
N THR A 54 -3.92 21.90 -3.73
CA THR A 54 -4.17 21.24 -5.01
C THR A 54 -3.99 19.73 -4.90
N ARG A 55 -4.66 18.99 -5.81
CA ARG A 55 -4.44 17.53 -5.95
C ARG A 55 -2.98 17.20 -6.29
N VAL A 56 -2.31 18.04 -7.07
CA VAL A 56 -0.89 17.88 -7.43
C VAL A 56 0.00 17.99 -6.18
N ALA A 57 -0.28 18.96 -5.30
CA ALA A 57 0.46 19.11 -4.05
C ALA A 57 0.27 17.89 -3.13
N ALA A 58 -0.97 17.38 -3.02
CA ALA A 58 -1.26 16.17 -2.25
C ALA A 58 -0.53 14.95 -2.83
N HIS A 59 -0.57 14.77 -4.16
CA HIS A 59 0.13 13.67 -4.84
C HIS A 59 1.63 13.71 -4.55
N LYS A 60 2.30 14.85 -4.77
CA LYS A 60 3.74 14.99 -4.51
C LYS A 60 4.10 14.64 -3.07
N ALA A 61 3.27 15.06 -2.11
CA ALA A 61 3.52 14.75 -0.72
C ALA A 61 3.28 13.28 -0.36
N ILE A 62 2.25 12.65 -0.93
CA ILE A 62 2.01 11.21 -0.78
C ILE A 62 3.19 10.43 -1.34
N PHE A 63 3.66 10.77 -2.55
CA PHE A 63 4.83 10.15 -3.15
C PHE A 63 6.07 10.30 -2.26
N GLY A 64 6.37 11.53 -1.82
CA GLY A 64 7.51 11.80 -0.94
C GLY A 64 7.41 11.08 0.41
N TYR A 65 6.20 10.91 0.94
CA TYR A 65 5.97 10.14 2.15
C TYR A 65 6.21 8.65 1.94
N ILE A 66 5.69 8.06 0.85
CA ILE A 66 5.82 6.62 0.59
C ILE A 66 7.27 6.26 0.26
N GLU A 67 7.84 6.88 -0.77
CA GLU A 67 9.16 6.54 -1.30
C GLU A 67 10.31 7.16 -0.48
N GLY A 68 10.11 8.38 0.01
CA GLY A 68 11.15 9.12 0.72
C GLY A 68 11.24 8.83 2.22
N TRP A 69 10.20 8.27 2.83
CA TRP A 69 10.15 8.07 4.28
C TRP A 69 9.61 6.71 4.71
N TYR A 70 8.40 6.32 4.29
CA TYR A 70 7.73 5.11 4.76
C TYR A 70 8.52 3.85 4.38
N ASN A 71 8.77 3.65 3.08
CA ASN A 71 9.46 2.46 2.59
C ASN A 71 10.95 2.47 2.97
N THR A 72 11.58 3.63 3.02
CA THR A 72 13.04 3.75 3.16
C THR A 72 13.53 3.91 4.60
N ARG A 73 12.75 4.56 5.48
CA ARG A 73 13.22 5.01 6.80
C ARG A 73 12.33 4.64 7.98
N ARG A 74 11.02 4.50 7.79
CA ARG A 74 10.08 4.24 8.90
C ARG A 74 10.33 2.86 9.48
N LEU A 75 10.61 2.78 10.78
CA LEU A 75 10.86 1.51 11.45
C LEU A 75 9.53 0.86 11.87
N HIS A 76 9.43 -0.46 11.65
CA HIS A 76 8.28 -1.25 12.05
C HIS A 76 8.70 -2.29 13.08
N SER A 77 8.04 -2.31 14.24
CA SER A 77 8.33 -3.30 15.30
C SER A 77 8.10 -4.74 14.82
N SER A 78 7.09 -4.96 13.97
CA SER A 78 6.82 -6.25 13.33
C SER A 78 7.91 -6.70 12.36
N LEU A 79 8.78 -5.78 11.90
CA LEU A 79 9.89 -6.06 10.99
C LEU A 79 11.24 -6.08 11.74
N GLY A 80 11.23 -6.25 13.07
CA GLY A 80 12.45 -6.21 13.88
C GLY A 80 13.08 -4.81 13.94
N TYR A 81 12.24 -3.77 13.91
CA TYR A 81 12.68 -2.36 13.83
C TYR A 81 13.51 -2.04 12.59
N LEU A 82 13.20 -2.68 11.46
CA LEU A 82 13.71 -2.33 10.14
C LEU A 82 12.69 -1.51 9.34
N SER A 83 13.17 -0.77 8.34
CA SER A 83 12.29 -0.20 7.32
C SER A 83 11.84 -1.25 6.32
N PRO A 84 10.68 -1.06 5.66
CA PRO A 84 10.18 -2.02 4.67
C PRO A 84 11.23 -2.40 3.62
N ASN A 85 11.94 -1.42 3.04
CA ASN A 85 12.96 -1.71 2.04
C ASN A 85 14.15 -2.49 2.60
N THR A 86 14.60 -2.18 3.82
CA THR A 86 15.71 -2.92 4.44
C THR A 86 15.29 -4.35 4.79
N TYR A 87 14.06 -4.53 5.28
CA TYR A 87 13.50 -5.85 5.56
C TYR A 87 13.43 -6.69 4.28
N GLU A 88 12.82 -6.17 3.21
CA GLU A 88 12.72 -6.83 1.91
C GLU A 88 14.10 -7.15 1.31
N ALA A 89 15.05 -6.23 1.38
CA ALA A 89 16.41 -6.45 0.88
C ALA A 89 17.13 -7.59 1.61
N THR A 90 16.86 -7.77 2.90
CA THR A 90 17.44 -8.87 3.69
C THR A 90 16.77 -10.21 3.36
N HIS A 91 15.47 -10.22 3.05
CA HIS A 91 14.70 -11.44 2.80
C HIS A 91 14.76 -11.93 1.35
N ARG A 92 15.09 -11.05 0.38
CA ARG A 92 15.32 -11.44 -1.02
C ARG A 92 16.63 -12.21 -1.25
N VAL A 93 17.50 -12.29 -0.25
CA VAL A 93 18.82 -12.94 -0.32
C VAL A 93 18.81 -14.34 0.34
N ALA A 94 17.64 -14.81 0.80
CA ALA A 94 17.43 -16.16 1.34
C ALA A 94 16.67 -17.04 0.34
#